data_AF-A0A2H3K8T5-F1
#
_entry.id   AF-A0A2H3K8T5-F1
#
_cell.length_a   1.000
_cell.length_b   1.000
_cell.length_c   1.000
_cell.angle_alpha   90.00
_cell.angle_beta   90.00
_cell.angle_gamma   90.00
#
_symmetry.space_group_name_H-M   'P 1'
#
loop_
_entity.id
_entity.type
_entity.pdbx_description
1 polymer ?
#
loop_
_entity_poly.entity_id
_entity_poly.type
_entity_poly.pdbx_seq_one_letter_code
_entity_poly.pdbx_strand_id
1 'polypeptide(L)'
;MVSRTTRQWNEVAQDRIIEMAWEDRTPFEAIEFQFGLKESDVKILMKKSLTWKSYVLWRQRVENCKTKHASKRNGAICRFKCSRQKAISNNTISKR
;
A
#
# COMPACT_ATOMS: atom_id res chain seq x y z
N MET A 1 -11.09 -28.68 -1.18
CA MET A 1 -9.92 -28.57 -0.29
C MET A 1 -9.01 -27.48 -0.84
N VAL A 2 -8.97 -26.29 -0.22
CA VAL A 2 -7.94 -25.29 -0.56
C VAL A 2 -7.03 -25.19 0.64
N SER A 3 -5.84 -25.77 0.51
CA SER A 3 -4.78 -25.74 1.51
C SER A 3 -4.52 -24.29 1.90
N ARG A 4 -4.86 -23.92 3.14
CA ARG A 4 -4.46 -22.65 3.73
C ARG A 4 -2.97 -22.76 4.03
N THR A 5 -2.14 -22.52 3.03
CA THR A 5 -0.70 -22.37 3.22
C THR A 5 -0.49 -21.09 4.04
N THR A 6 -0.35 -21.23 5.36
CA THR A 6 0.11 -20.15 6.23
C THR A 6 1.58 -19.93 5.93
N ARG A 7 1.88 -19.10 4.92
CA ARG A 7 3.24 -18.59 4.71
C ARG A 7 3.63 -17.84 5.99
N GLN A 8 4.60 -18.35 6.74
CA GLN A 8 5.22 -17.61 7.83
C GLN A 8 6.15 -16.57 7.22
N TRP A 9 5.87 -15.31 7.51
CA TRP A 9 6.71 -14.18 7.11
C TRP A 9 7.32 -13.59 8.38
N ASN A 10 8.58 -13.16 8.32
CA ASN A 10 9.17 -12.34 9.38
C ASN A 10 8.27 -11.10 9.62
N GLU A 11 8.04 -10.76 10.88
CA GLU A 11 7.16 -9.63 11.27
C GLU A 11 7.58 -8.33 10.57
N VAL A 12 8.89 -8.08 10.47
CA VAL A 12 9.49 -6.96 9.74
C VAL A 12 9.07 -6.91 8.27
N ALA A 13 8.97 -8.07 7.60
CA ALA A 13 8.54 -8.12 6.21
C ALA A 13 7.04 -7.82 6.08
N GLN A 14 6.22 -8.30 7.02
CA GLN A 14 4.78 -8.01 7.02
C GLN A 14 4.52 -6.52 7.24
N ASP A 15 5.19 -5.91 8.22
CA ASP A 15 5.07 -4.47 8.48
C ASP A 15 5.48 -3.65 7.26
N ARG A 16 6.57 -4.04 6.59
CA ARG A 16 7.02 -3.37 5.36
C ARG A 16 6.00 -3.47 4.22
N ILE A 17 5.37 -4.63 4.04
CA ILE A 17 4.33 -4.81 3.03
C ILE A 17 3.09 -3.97 3.38
N ILE A 18 2.72 -3.90 4.67
CA ILE A 18 1.61 -3.06 5.17
C ILE A 18 1.90 -1.59 4.88
N GLU A 19 3.10 -1.09 5.20
CA GLU A 19 3.53 0.28 4.90
C GLU A 19 3.41 0.60 3.41
N MET A 20 3.99 -0.26 2.56
CA MET A 20 3.94 -0.08 1.10
C MET A 20 2.52 -0.16 0.55
N ALA A 21 1.67 -1.02 1.10
CA ALA A 21 0.28 -1.14 0.66
C ALA A 21 -0.56 0.10 1.05
N TRP A 22 -0.22 0.78 2.16
CA TRP A 22 -0.85 2.03 2.58
C TRP A 22 -0.37 3.27 1.81
N GLU A 23 0.82 3.23 1.21
CA GLU A 23 1.29 4.32 0.36
C GLU A 23 0.55 4.35 -0.99
N ASP A 24 -0.22 5.42 -1.22
CA ASP A 24 -0.98 5.63 -2.46
C ASP A 24 -0.11 5.67 -3.74
N ARG A 25 1.21 5.82 -3.61
CA ARG A 25 2.17 5.90 -4.72
C ARG A 25 2.95 4.61 -4.99
N THR A 26 2.78 3.59 -4.18
CA THR A 26 3.49 2.32 -4.37
C THR A 26 2.61 1.39 -5.21
N PRO A 27 2.99 1.11 -6.47
CA PRO A 27 2.21 0.20 -7.30
C PRO A 27 2.32 -1.21 -6.72
N PHE A 28 1.28 -2.02 -6.91
CA PHE A 28 1.32 -3.42 -6.50
C PHE A 28 2.46 -4.20 -7.19
N GLU A 29 2.85 -3.77 -8.39
CA GLU A 29 4.02 -4.29 -9.12
C GLU A 29 5.34 -4.11 -8.34
N ALA A 30 5.52 -3.03 -7.57
CA ALA A 30 6.72 -2.84 -6.75
C ALA A 30 6.75 -3.81 -5.55
N ILE A 31 5.57 -4.11 -4.99
CA ILE A 31 5.42 -5.09 -3.92
C ILE A 31 5.66 -6.50 -4.47
N GLU A 32 5.17 -6.79 -5.67
CA GLU A 32 5.43 -8.05 -6.36
C GLU A 32 6.92 -8.22 -6.69
N PHE A 33 7.59 -7.17 -7.16
CA PHE A 33 9.01 -7.21 -7.46
C PHE A 33 9.88 -7.45 -6.22
N GLN A 34 9.56 -6.82 -5.08
CA GLN A 34 10.37 -6.94 -3.85
C GLN A 34 10.03 -8.17 -3.01
N PHE A 35 8.77 -8.58 -2.97
CA PHE A 35 8.28 -9.63 -2.04
C PHE A 35 7.65 -10.84 -2.76
N GLY A 36 7.55 -10.82 -4.09
CA GLY A 36 6.90 -11.88 -4.86
C GLY A 36 5.39 -12.01 -4.58
N LEU A 37 4.77 -10.95 -4.05
CA LEU A 37 3.36 -10.94 -3.64
C LEU A 37 2.50 -10.27 -4.69
N LYS A 38 1.52 -11.02 -5.20
CA LYS A 38 0.51 -10.49 -6.11
C LYS A 38 -0.47 -9.60 -5.35
N GLU A 39 -1.17 -8.73 -6.09
CA GLU A 39 -2.20 -7.85 -5.51
C GLU A 39 -3.24 -8.62 -4.68
N SER A 40 -3.65 -9.81 -5.14
CA SER A 40 -4.57 -10.69 -4.43
C SER A 40 -4.05 -11.12 -3.05
N ASP A 41 -2.76 -11.45 -2.97
CA ASP A 41 -2.12 -11.87 -1.73
C ASP A 41 -1.97 -10.70 -0.76
N VAL A 42 -1.64 -9.50 -1.27
CA VAL A 42 -1.58 -8.27 -0.49
C VAL A 42 -2.97 -7.91 0.08
N LYS A 43 -4.04 -8.06 -0.71
CA LYS A 43 -5.43 -7.86 -0.22
C LYS A 43 -5.78 -8.83 0.91
N ILE A 44 -5.37 -10.09 0.80
CA ILE A 44 -5.60 -11.11 1.83
C ILE A 44 -4.80 -10.78 3.10
N LEU A 45 -3.53 -10.37 2.95
CA LEU A 45 -2.69 -9.93 4.05
C LEU A 45 -3.31 -8.72 4.75
N MET A 46 -3.68 -7.69 3.99
CA MET A 46 -4.30 -6.47 4.53
C MET A 46 -5.59 -6.76 5.29
N LYS A 47 -6.42 -7.67 4.79
CA LYS A 47 -7.66 -8.09 5.46
C LYS A 47 -7.40 -8.82 6.78
N LYS A 48 -6.26 -9.53 6.91
CA LYS A 48 -5.87 -10.23 8.14
C LYS A 48 -5.21 -9.29 9.15
N SER A 49 -4.45 -8.30 8.69
CA SER A 49 -3.66 -7.42 9.56
C SER A 49 -4.43 -6.20 10.08
N LEU A 50 -5.43 -5.70 9.33
CA LEU A 50 -6.16 -4.48 9.69
C LEU A 50 -7.53 -4.76 10.32
N THR A 51 -8.00 -3.81 11.12
CA THR A 51 -9.41 -3.77 11.53
C THR A 51 -10.31 -3.46 10.34
N TRP A 52 -11.55 -3.94 10.37
CA TRP A 52 -12.50 -3.83 9.26
C TRP A 52 -12.69 -2.39 8.76
N LYS A 53 -12.82 -1.41 9.67
CA LYS A 53 -12.97 0.01 9.33
C LYS A 53 -11.75 0.54 8.55
N SER A 54 -10.54 0.21 8.99
CA SER A 54 -9.30 0.60 8.32
C SER A 54 -9.16 -0.09 6.96
N TYR A 55 -9.55 -1.36 6.85
CA TYR A 55 -9.55 -2.09 5.59
C TYR A 55 -10.51 -1.47 4.55
N VAL A 56 -11.70 -1.04 4.98
CA VAL A 56 -12.66 -0.34 4.10
C VAL A 56 -12.10 0.98 3.58
N LEU A 57 -11.46 1.79 4.45
CA LEU A 57 -10.82 3.04 4.04
C LEU A 57 -9.67 2.80 3.06
N TRP A 58 -8.84 1.78 3.33
CA TRP A 58 -7.77 1.37 2.42
C TRP A 58 -8.33 0.94 1.06
N ARG A 59 -9.40 0.12 1.04
CA ARG A 59 -10.06 -0.29 -0.21
C ARG A 59 -10.58 0.89 -1.01
N GLN A 60 -11.24 1.85 -0.35
CA GLN A 60 -11.71 3.07 -1.01
C GLN A 60 -10.54 3.87 -1.62
N ARG A 61 -9.36 3.92 -0.98
CA ARG A 61 -8.17 4.58 -1.54
C ARG A 61 -7.58 3.83 -2.72
N VAL A 62 -7.47 2.49 -2.60
CA VAL A 62 -6.96 1.62 -3.66
C VAL A 62 -7.84 1.69 -4.91
N GLU A 63 -9.16 1.67 -4.74
CA GLU A 63 -10.13 1.74 -5.85
C GLU A 63 -10.20 3.15 -6.46
N ASN A 64 -10.06 4.21 -5.65
CA ASN A 64 -10.01 5.59 -6.16
C ASN A 64 -8.65 5.97 -6.78
N CYS A 65 -7.60 5.16 -6.61
CA CYS A 65 -6.31 5.35 -7.28
C CYS A 65 -6.39 4.99 -8.78
N LYS A 66 -7.03 5.84 -9.58
CA LYS A 66 -7.13 5.69 -11.05
C LYS A 66 -5.77 5.82 -11.76
N THR A 67 -4.74 6.32 -11.08
CA THR A 67 -3.36 6.55 -11.56
C THR A 67 -2.38 5.45 -11.14
N LYS A 68 -2.85 4.26 -10.74
CA LYS A 68 -1.99 3.20 -10.16
C LYS A 68 -1.13 2.42 -11.16
N HIS A 69 -1.40 2.53 -12.46
CA HIS A 69 -0.55 1.97 -13.50
C HIS A 69 0.38 3.05 -14.04
N ALA A 70 1.67 2.73 -14.15
CA ALA A 70 2.67 3.61 -14.76
C ALA A 70 2.22 4.09 -16.16
N SER A 71 1.48 3.26 -16.88
CA SER A 71 0.90 3.55 -18.20
C SER A 71 -0.14 4.68 -18.22
N LYS A 72 -0.76 5.02 -17.08
CA LYS A 72 -1.74 6.11 -16.97
C LYS A 72 -1.11 7.42 -16.45
N ARG A 73 0.20 7.43 -16.18
CA ARG A 73 0.92 8.60 -15.70
C ARG A 73 1.29 9.48 -16.89
N ASN A 74 0.91 10.76 -16.83
CA ASN A 74 1.34 11.75 -17.82
C ASN A 74 2.87 11.91 -17.74
N GLY A 75 3.57 11.70 -18.86
CA GLY A 75 5.04 11.75 -18.95
C GLY A 75 5.64 13.11 -18.58
N ALA A 76 4.85 14.19 -18.63
CA ALA A 76 5.28 15.52 -18.19
C ALA A 76 5.47 15.65 -16.66
N ILE A 77 5.04 14.66 -15.87
CA ILE A 77 5.13 14.69 -14.42
C ILE A 77 6.42 13.97 -13.96
N CYS A 78 7.56 14.65 -14.13
CA CYS A 78 8.89 14.22 -13.64
C CYS A 78 9.10 14.45 -12.13
N ARG A 79 8.12 15.02 -11.42
CA ARG A 79 8.28 15.31 -9.98
C ARG A 79 8.32 14.02 -9.16
N PHE A 80 9.48 13.75 -8.57
CA PHE A 80 9.71 12.66 -7.62
C PHE A 80 8.98 12.89 -6.29
N LYS A 81 8.79 14.16 -5.89
CA LYS A 81 8.16 14.58 -4.63
C LYS A 81 6.92 15.47 -4.86
N CYS A 82 5.99 15.45 -3.91
CA CYS A 82 4.84 16.38 -3.90
C CYS A 82 5.16 17.58 -3.02
N SER A 83 4.75 18.80 -3.40
CA SER A 83 4.99 20.01 -2.59
C SER A 83 4.34 19.94 -1.20
N ARG A 84 3.29 19.12 -1.04
CA ARG A 84 2.63 18.85 0.26
C ARG A 84 3.23 17.67 1.03
N GLN A 85 4.28 17.04 0.53
CA GLN A 85 4.93 15.90 1.18
C GLN A 85 5.79 16.42 2.34
N LYS A 86 5.21 16.49 3.54
CA LYS A 86 5.97 16.78 4.77
C LYS A 86 6.76 15.53 5.17
N ALA A 87 7.99 15.72 5.64
CA ALA A 87 8.66 14.68 6.43
C ALA A 87 7.81 14.46 7.69
N ILE A 88 7.41 13.22 7.95
CA ILE A 88 6.68 12.89 9.17
C ILE A 88 7.71 12.89 10.29
N SER A 89 8.08 14.06 10.81
CA SER A 89 8.44 14.10 12.22
C SER A 89 7.14 13.87 12.97
N ASN A 90 7.15 13.03 14.00
CA ASN A 90 5.98 12.71 14.83
C ASN A 90 5.46 13.92 15.62
N ASN A 91 5.19 15.05 14.98
CA ASN A 91 4.57 16.19 15.61
C ASN A 91 3.10 16.26 15.18
N THR A 92 2.24 15.93 16.14
CA THR A 92 0.78 16.04 16.10
C THR A 92 0.35 17.40 15.56
N ILE A 93 -0.24 17.43 14.36
CA ILE A 93 -0.97 18.61 13.89
C ILE A 93 -2.44 18.40 14.27
N SER A 94 -2.87 19.16 15.28
CA SER A 94 -4.28 19.28 15.65
C SER A 94 -5.07 19.98 14.53
N LYS A 95 -6.37 19.68 14.51
CA LYS A 95 -7.36 19.98 13.46
C LYS A 95 -7.31 21.41 12.90
N ARG A 96 -7.62 21.55 11.61
CA ARG A 96 -8.30 22.71 11.03
C ARG A 96 -9.32 22.25 10.00
#